data_AF-A0A2M7CB68-F1
#
_entry.id   AF-A0A2M7CB68-F1
#
_cell.length_a   1.000
_cell.length_b   1.000
_cell.length_c   1.000
_cell.angle_alpha   90.00
_cell.angle_beta   90.00
_cell.angle_gamma   90.00
#
_symmetry.space_group_name_H-M   'P 1'
#
loop_
_entity.id
_entity.type
_entity.pdbx_description
1 polymer ?
#
loop_
_entity_poly.entity_id
_entity_poly.type
_entity_poly.pdbx_seq_one_letter_code
_entity_poly.pdbx_strand_id
1 'polypeptide(L)'
;MNKAILLWGLIIISLLACKGREERQPSKETIEKTGEEVREIQITDIEVSKVIAQPEIVFSVKLTPSSPIVGGTIKAEVLTRDNASVIYQWSKNERLLPETSDTLSTAEFKRGDKISLTVTPFDTKQKGKQVTVFTYIFNSPPQIKSSIKDSEFGNRNFTYHVKATDPDGDTLTYSLKSAPSGMTIDSSK
;
A
#
# COMPACT_ATOMS: atom_id res chain seq x y z
N MET A 1 -35.95 -11.77 -51.03
CA MET A 1 -34.75 -12.08 -51.86
C MET A 1 -33.60 -12.48 -50.94
N ASN A 2 -32.66 -13.29 -51.43
CA ASN A 2 -31.23 -13.42 -51.05
C ASN A 2 -30.73 -13.04 -49.63
N LYS A 3 -29.78 -13.75 -49.01
CA LYS A 3 -29.22 -15.13 -49.17
C LYS A 3 -28.27 -15.37 -47.97
N ALA A 4 -27.89 -16.62 -47.73
CA ALA A 4 -27.10 -17.09 -46.59
C ALA A 4 -25.61 -16.64 -46.55
N ILE A 5 -25.09 -16.48 -45.31
CA ILE A 5 -23.86 -17.07 -44.72
C ILE A 5 -22.51 -17.01 -45.49
N LEU A 6 -21.44 -16.53 -44.82
CA LEU A 6 -20.15 -17.21 -44.49
C LEU A 6 -19.16 -16.17 -43.88
N LEU A 7 -18.36 -16.36 -42.81
CA LEU A 7 -17.76 -17.50 -42.08
C LEU A 7 -16.37 -17.95 -42.61
N TRP A 8 -15.30 -17.51 -41.94
CA TRP A 8 -13.91 -18.04 -41.94
C TRP A 8 -13.24 -17.65 -40.59
N GLY A 9 -12.43 -18.44 -39.89
CA GLY A 9 -12.02 -19.86 -39.98
C GLY A 9 -11.76 -20.42 -38.56
N LEU A 10 -11.80 -21.75 -38.27
CA LEU A 10 -10.86 -22.81 -38.67
C LEU A 10 -9.43 -22.55 -38.13
N ILE A 11 -8.75 -23.45 -37.40
CA ILE A 11 -8.37 -24.85 -37.68
C ILE A 11 -7.96 -25.58 -36.36
N ILE A 12 -7.81 -26.90 -36.11
CA ILE A 12 -8.35 -28.27 -36.44
C ILE A 12 -7.88 -29.17 -35.23
N ILE A 13 -8.17 -30.49 -35.20
CA ILE A 13 -7.46 -31.61 -34.50
C ILE A 13 -8.12 -32.11 -33.18
N SER A 14 -8.50 -33.38 -33.02
CA SER A 14 -8.82 -34.46 -33.99
C SER A 14 -9.58 -35.60 -33.32
N LEU A 15 -10.50 -36.27 -34.03
CA LEU A 15 -11.14 -37.52 -33.60
C LEU A 15 -11.29 -38.49 -34.80
N LEU A 16 -10.77 -39.71 -34.65
CA LEU A 16 -11.12 -40.90 -35.44
C LEU A 16 -12.13 -41.70 -34.59
N ALA A 17 -13.31 -42.07 -35.08
CA ALA A 17 -13.59 -43.23 -35.96
C ALA A 17 -13.41 -44.60 -35.24
N CYS A 18 -14.34 -45.58 -35.31
CA CYS A 18 -15.50 -45.68 -36.20
C CYS A 18 -16.68 -46.55 -35.66
N LYS A 19 -17.90 -46.01 -35.80
CA LYS A 19 -19.23 -46.61 -36.05
C LYS A 19 -19.50 -48.13 -35.84
N GLY A 20 -20.49 -48.43 -34.98
CA GLY A 20 -21.39 -49.61 -35.06
C GLY A 20 -21.85 -50.15 -33.69
N ARG A 21 -22.99 -50.86 -33.53
CA ARG A 21 -24.18 -51.06 -34.38
C ARG A 21 -25.31 -51.74 -33.54
N GLU A 22 -26.58 -51.39 -33.80
CA GLU A 22 -27.86 -51.94 -33.23
C GLU A 22 -27.99 -52.04 -31.69
N GLU A 23 -29.03 -51.40 -31.13
CA GLU A 23 -29.52 -51.72 -29.78
C GLU A 23 -30.22 -53.11 -29.76
N ARG A 24 -30.14 -53.81 -28.63
CA ARG A 24 -31.12 -54.84 -28.25
C ARG A 24 -31.63 -54.60 -26.84
N GLN A 25 -32.95 -54.61 -26.70
CA GLN A 25 -33.66 -54.50 -25.41
C GLN A 25 -33.49 -55.78 -24.55
N PRO A 26 -33.68 -55.69 -23.22
CA PRO A 26 -33.01 -56.59 -22.29
C PRO A 26 -33.70 -57.95 -22.13
N SER A 27 -32.88 -59.01 -22.13
CA SER A 27 -33.21 -60.27 -21.49
C SER A 27 -33.20 -60.09 -19.97
N LYS A 28 -34.33 -60.33 -19.31
CA LYS A 28 -34.35 -60.53 -17.86
C LYS A 28 -33.72 -61.89 -17.55
N GLU A 29 -32.59 -61.89 -16.86
CA GLU A 29 -31.96 -63.11 -16.37
C GLU A 29 -31.86 -63.03 -14.84
N THR A 30 -32.37 -64.06 -14.17
CA THR A 30 -32.43 -64.11 -12.70
C THR A 30 -31.09 -64.58 -12.17
N ILE A 31 -30.22 -63.64 -11.78
CA ILE A 31 -28.95 -63.99 -11.15
C ILE A 31 -29.22 -64.52 -9.73
N GLU A 32 -28.96 -65.81 -9.54
CA GLU A 32 -29.01 -66.46 -8.24
C GLU A 32 -27.91 -65.94 -7.30
N LYS A 33 -28.14 -66.03 -5.98
CA LYS A 33 -27.14 -65.61 -4.99
C LYS A 33 -25.94 -66.55 -4.96
N THR A 34 -24.86 -66.18 -5.61
CA THR A 34 -23.50 -66.53 -5.19
C THR A 34 -22.87 -65.33 -4.47
N GLY A 35 -22.22 -65.59 -3.34
CA GLY A 35 -21.73 -64.54 -2.45
C GLY A 35 -20.34 -64.06 -2.82
N GLU A 36 -20.26 -62.89 -3.46
CA GLU A 36 -19.02 -62.09 -3.53
C GLU A 36 -19.29 -60.74 -2.86
N GLU A 37 -18.37 -60.30 -2.00
CA GLU A 37 -18.52 -59.08 -1.21
C GLU A 37 -18.34 -57.86 -2.11
N VAL A 38 -19.44 -57.27 -2.57
CA VAL A 38 -19.43 -56.00 -3.31
C VAL A 38 -18.99 -54.88 -2.37
N ARG A 39 -17.66 -54.71 -2.25
CA ARG A 39 -17.05 -53.65 -1.47
C ARG A 39 -17.39 -52.32 -2.10
N GLU A 40 -18.32 -51.63 -1.46
CA GLU A 40 -18.69 -50.25 -1.74
C GLU A 40 -17.42 -49.40 -1.80
N ILE A 41 -17.10 -48.87 -2.99
CA ILE A 41 -15.93 -48.02 -3.18
C ILE A 41 -16.24 -46.66 -2.57
N GLN A 42 -16.01 -46.57 -1.26
CA GLN A 42 -16.05 -45.33 -0.50
C GLN A 42 -14.99 -44.39 -1.09
N ILE A 43 -15.43 -43.38 -1.86
CA ILE A 43 -14.56 -42.34 -2.43
C ILE A 43 -14.26 -41.30 -1.33
N THR A 44 -13.68 -41.79 -0.23
CA THR A 44 -13.29 -41.04 0.96
C THR A 44 -11.78 -40.81 0.98
N ASP A 45 -11.24 -40.30 -0.13
CA ASP A 45 -10.00 -39.52 -0.18
C ASP A 45 -9.79 -38.93 -1.59
N ILE A 46 -10.73 -38.07 -2.00
CA ILE A 46 -10.28 -36.86 -2.68
C ILE A 46 -9.82 -35.92 -1.56
N GLU A 47 -8.53 -35.99 -1.21
CA GLU A 47 -7.88 -34.84 -0.59
C GLU A 47 -8.10 -33.67 -1.55
N VAL A 48 -9.04 -32.77 -1.22
CA VAL A 48 -9.29 -31.55 -1.99
C VAL A 48 -8.00 -30.75 -1.91
N SER A 49 -7.26 -30.79 -3.03
CA SER A 49 -5.82 -30.57 -3.09
C SER A 49 -5.41 -29.41 -2.21
N LYS A 50 -4.67 -29.76 -1.13
CA LYS A 50 -4.08 -28.84 -0.13
C LYS A 50 -3.79 -27.50 -0.79
N VAL A 51 -4.69 -26.53 -0.61
CA VAL A 51 -4.56 -25.22 -1.25
C VAL A 51 -3.34 -24.58 -0.62
N ILE A 52 -2.22 -24.66 -1.35
CA ILE A 52 -0.92 -24.23 -0.85
C ILE A 52 -1.03 -22.72 -0.71
N ALA A 53 -1.16 -22.26 0.53
CA ALA A 53 -1.24 -20.83 0.85
C ALA A 53 -0.03 -20.16 0.20
N GLN A 54 -0.30 -19.37 -0.85
CA GLN A 54 0.76 -18.70 -1.60
C GLN A 54 1.19 -17.52 -0.73
N PRO A 55 2.45 -17.47 -0.25
CA PRO A 55 2.87 -16.46 0.71
C PRO A 55 2.71 -15.08 0.08
N GLU A 56 1.98 -14.22 0.78
CA GLU A 56 1.51 -12.96 0.23
C GLU A 56 2.66 -12.04 -0.20
N ILE A 57 2.41 -11.26 -1.25
CA ILE A 57 3.44 -10.51 -1.98
C ILE A 57 3.13 -9.02 -1.91
N VAL A 58 4.10 -8.23 -1.43
CA VAL A 58 4.13 -6.77 -1.63
C VAL A 58 4.78 -6.48 -2.99
N PHE A 59 4.05 -5.79 -3.86
CA PHE A 59 4.55 -5.30 -5.15
C PHE A 59 5.23 -3.92 -5.03
N SER A 60 4.74 -3.06 -4.13
CA SER A 60 5.28 -1.72 -3.93
C SER A 60 5.03 -1.21 -2.51
N VAL A 61 5.96 -0.40 -2.00
CA VAL A 61 5.78 0.45 -0.82
C VAL A 61 6.33 1.83 -1.19
N LYS A 62 5.46 2.85 -1.14
CA LYS A 62 5.82 4.25 -1.36
C LYS A 62 5.60 5.04 -0.08
N LEU A 63 6.55 5.91 0.26
CA LEU A 63 6.41 6.87 1.36
C LEU A 63 6.03 8.24 0.79
N THR A 64 4.97 8.84 1.33
CA THR A 64 4.43 10.14 0.93
C THR A 64 4.36 11.06 2.16
N PRO A 65 4.95 12.27 2.15
CA PRO A 65 5.86 12.78 1.12
C PRO A 65 7.17 11.98 1.06
N SER A 66 7.84 12.00 -0.10
CA SER A 66 9.17 11.41 -0.27
C SER A 66 10.25 12.13 0.55
N SER A 67 10.07 13.44 0.74
CA SER A 67 10.89 14.31 1.59
C SER A 67 10.08 14.85 2.77
N PRO A 68 9.87 14.06 3.85
CA PRO A 68 9.20 14.53 5.05
C PRO A 68 10.08 15.49 5.86
N ILE A 69 9.45 16.36 6.65
CA ILE A 69 10.09 17.37 7.50
C ILE A 69 9.70 17.16 8.97
N VAL A 70 10.24 17.96 9.90
CA VAL A 70 9.86 17.90 11.32
C VAL A 70 8.41 18.37 11.51
N GLY A 71 7.65 17.70 12.38
CA GLY A 71 6.25 18.07 12.67
C GLY A 71 5.22 17.71 11.61
N GLY A 72 5.60 16.93 10.60
CA GLY A 72 4.69 16.40 9.57
C GLY A 72 4.20 14.98 9.88
N THR A 73 3.64 14.34 8.84
CA THR A 73 3.22 12.93 8.85
C THR A 73 3.74 12.25 7.58
N ILE A 74 4.32 11.07 7.72
CA ILE A 74 4.61 10.16 6.61
C ILE A 74 3.41 9.20 6.48
N LYS A 75 2.91 9.01 5.27
CA LYS A 75 1.99 7.93 4.92
C LYS A 75 2.67 6.91 4.01
N ALA A 76 2.38 5.63 4.25
CA ALA A 76 2.73 4.52 3.40
C ALA A 76 1.59 4.19 2.42
N GLU A 77 1.92 4.08 1.15
CA GLU A 77 1.06 3.53 0.10
C GLU A 77 1.63 2.15 -0.26
N VAL A 78 0.91 1.08 0.09
CA VAL A 78 1.33 -0.30 -0.16
C VAL A 78 0.43 -0.92 -1.25
N LEU A 79 1.05 -1.58 -2.22
CA LEU A 79 0.34 -2.44 -3.17
C LEU A 79 0.75 -3.89 -2.93
N THR A 80 -0.24 -4.76 -2.70
CA THR A 80 -0.08 -6.20 -2.52
C THR A 80 -0.72 -6.99 -3.66
N ARG A 81 -0.39 -8.28 -3.77
CA ARG A 81 -1.25 -9.26 -4.43
C ARG A 81 -2.62 -9.29 -3.73
N ASP A 82 -3.68 -9.34 -4.53
CA ASP A 82 -5.07 -9.60 -4.14
C ASP A 82 -5.61 -8.79 -2.94
N ASN A 83 -5.01 -7.61 -2.69
CA ASN A 83 -5.24 -6.75 -1.52
C ASN A 83 -5.00 -7.44 -0.16
N ALA A 84 -3.98 -8.30 -0.09
CA ALA A 84 -3.53 -8.96 1.13
C ALA A 84 -3.35 -7.99 2.32
N SER A 85 -3.66 -8.47 3.52
CA SER A 85 -3.43 -7.72 4.76
C SER A 85 -1.93 -7.50 5.00
N VAL A 86 -1.57 -6.40 5.67
CA VAL A 86 -0.17 -6.03 5.93
C VAL A 86 0.03 -5.58 7.37
N ILE A 87 1.20 -5.92 7.91
CA ILE A 87 1.70 -5.48 9.21
C ILE A 87 2.80 -4.45 8.95
N TYR A 88 2.63 -3.24 9.48
CA TYR A 88 3.63 -2.18 9.44
C TYR A 88 4.51 -2.26 10.67
N GLN A 89 5.82 -2.07 10.50
CA GLN A 89 6.77 -1.86 11.59
C GLN A 89 7.70 -0.71 11.22
N TRP A 90 7.52 0.44 11.88
CA TRP A 90 8.37 1.61 11.69
C TRP A 90 9.63 1.54 12.57
N SER A 91 10.70 2.21 12.16
CA SER A 91 11.90 2.45 12.95
C SER A 91 12.52 3.82 12.64
N LYS A 92 13.18 4.41 13.64
CA LYS A 92 13.93 5.67 13.52
C LYS A 92 15.35 5.46 14.01
N ASN A 93 16.33 5.70 13.14
CA ASN A 93 17.75 5.41 13.35
C ASN A 93 17.92 3.97 13.89
N GLU A 94 17.31 3.01 13.17
CA GLU A 94 17.30 1.56 13.44
C GLU A 94 16.56 1.12 14.73
N ARG A 95 16.32 2.03 15.69
CA ARG A 95 15.45 1.77 16.84
C ARG A 95 14.00 1.60 16.39
N LEU A 96 13.40 0.44 16.67
CA LEU A 96 11.98 0.19 16.43
C LEU A 96 11.08 1.21 17.14
N LEU A 97 9.95 1.49 16.51
CA LEU A 97 8.91 2.38 17.02
C LEU A 97 7.61 1.58 17.31
N PRO A 98 6.74 2.04 18.22
CA PRO A 98 5.49 1.35 18.57
C PRO A 98 4.38 1.47 17.50
N GLU A 99 4.50 2.40 16.55
CA GLU A 99 3.51 2.61 15.50
C GLU A 99 3.43 1.42 14.53
N THR A 100 2.19 0.97 14.26
CA THR A 100 1.88 -0.22 13.42
C THR A 100 0.82 0.07 12.34
N SER A 101 0.50 1.34 12.08
CA SER A 101 -0.39 1.78 11.01
C SER A 101 0.38 2.15 9.72
N ASP A 102 -0.37 2.48 8.68
CA ASP A 102 0.09 3.06 7.41
C ASP A 102 0.72 4.47 7.56
N THR A 103 0.86 4.98 8.78
CA THR A 103 1.09 6.41 9.06
C THR A 103 2.01 6.59 10.25
N LEU A 104 2.89 7.59 10.17
CA LEU A 104 3.85 7.94 11.22
C LEU A 104 3.99 9.46 11.38
N SER A 105 3.80 9.96 12.60
CA SER A 105 4.07 11.36 12.96
C SER A 105 5.57 11.62 13.06
N THR A 106 6.03 12.78 12.60
CA THR A 106 7.44 13.20 12.69
C THR A 106 7.64 14.38 13.68
N ALA A 107 6.70 14.59 14.60
CA ALA A 107 6.77 15.65 15.61
C ALA A 107 8.00 15.54 16.54
N GLU A 108 8.30 14.33 17.03
CA GLU A 108 9.44 14.06 17.93
C GLU A 108 10.75 13.75 17.16
N PHE A 109 10.81 14.10 15.88
CA PHE A 109 11.91 13.76 14.97
C PHE A 109 12.72 15.01 14.61
N LYS A 110 13.92 14.79 14.07
CA LYS A 110 14.91 15.83 13.75
C LYS A 110 15.37 15.67 12.32
N ARG A 111 15.66 16.78 11.63
CA ARG A 111 16.39 16.79 10.35
C ARG A 111 17.61 15.84 10.42
N GLY A 112 17.70 14.93 9.46
CA GLY A 112 18.71 13.87 9.40
C GLY A 112 18.31 12.53 10.02
N ASP A 113 17.22 12.43 10.81
CA ASP A 113 16.72 11.15 11.31
C ASP A 113 16.35 10.22 10.11
N LYS A 114 16.92 9.02 10.08
CA LYS A 114 16.59 7.98 9.08
C LYS A 114 15.35 7.22 9.52
N ILE A 115 14.29 7.32 8.73
CA ILE A 115 13.03 6.61 8.97
C ILE A 115 12.98 5.39 8.06
N SER A 116 12.80 4.20 8.62
CA SER A 116 12.59 2.98 7.84
C SER A 116 11.23 2.37 8.17
N LEU A 117 10.55 1.85 7.15
CA LEU A 117 9.33 1.07 7.28
C LEU A 117 9.59 -0.33 6.75
N THR A 118 9.36 -1.34 7.59
CA THR A 118 9.24 -2.72 7.15
C THR A 118 7.77 -3.10 7.06
N VAL A 119 7.35 -3.57 5.89
CA VAL A 119 6.01 -4.09 5.61
C VAL A 119 6.09 -5.61 5.53
N THR A 120 5.27 -6.29 6.32
CA THR A 120 5.10 -7.75 6.25
C THR A 120 3.69 -8.07 5.77
N PRO A 121 3.49 -8.64 4.58
CA PRO A 121 2.17 -9.10 4.15
C PRO A 121 1.77 -10.38 4.92
N PHE A 122 0.47 -10.60 5.09
CA PHE A 122 -0.07 -11.65 5.97
C PHE A 122 -1.41 -12.18 5.41
N ASP A 123 -1.48 -13.49 5.20
CA ASP A 123 -2.74 -14.21 4.96
C ASP A 123 -3.38 -14.68 6.28
N THR A 124 -4.49 -15.41 6.22
CA THR A 124 -5.19 -15.94 7.43
C THR A 124 -4.36 -16.86 8.35
N LYS A 125 -3.16 -17.29 7.94
CA LYS A 125 -2.33 -18.34 8.58
C LYS A 125 -0.83 -18.02 8.59
N GLN A 126 -0.30 -17.29 7.60
CA GLN A 126 1.15 -17.12 7.42
C GLN A 126 1.56 -15.68 7.03
N LYS A 127 2.73 -15.26 7.51
CA LYS A 127 3.44 -14.03 7.09
C LYS A 127 4.25 -14.31 5.82
N GLY A 128 4.02 -13.50 4.78
CA GLY A 128 4.77 -13.52 3.53
C GLY A 128 6.13 -12.81 3.62
N LYS A 129 6.73 -12.52 2.45
CA LYS A 129 8.07 -11.92 2.38
C LYS A 129 8.03 -10.43 2.78
N GLN A 130 8.87 -10.07 3.74
CA GLN A 130 9.00 -8.68 4.20
C GLN A 130 9.67 -7.78 3.14
N VAL A 131 9.25 -6.52 3.07
CA VAL A 131 9.85 -5.47 2.25
C VAL A 131 10.15 -4.27 3.14
N THR A 132 11.39 -3.76 3.09
CA THR A 132 11.81 -2.57 3.85
C THR A 132 12.15 -1.43 2.90
N VAL A 133 11.60 -0.25 3.17
CA VAL A 133 11.94 1.02 2.51
C VAL A 133 12.38 2.05 3.54
N PHE A 134 13.06 3.11 3.12
CA PHE A 134 13.50 4.18 4.02
C PHE A 134 13.46 5.56 3.34
N THR A 135 13.44 6.60 4.18
CA THR A 135 13.72 7.99 3.81
C THR A 135 14.44 8.67 4.99
N TYR A 136 14.73 9.97 4.86
CA TYR A 136 15.28 10.80 5.93
C TYR A 136 14.32 11.96 6.22
N ILE A 137 14.44 12.58 7.39
CA ILE A 137 13.81 13.88 7.66
C ILE A 137 14.66 14.99 7.01
N PHE A 138 14.05 15.74 6.10
CA PHE A 138 14.63 16.85 5.34
C PHE A 138 14.48 18.18 6.08
N ASN A 139 15.02 19.25 5.49
CA ASN A 139 14.94 20.59 6.06
C ASN A 139 13.49 21.09 6.13
N SER A 140 13.08 21.52 7.30
CA SER A 140 11.84 22.23 7.53
C SER A 140 11.97 23.69 7.09
N PRO A 141 10.88 24.36 6.65
CA PRO A 141 10.88 25.80 6.48
C PRO A 141 10.63 26.51 7.83
N PRO A 142 11.24 27.69 8.07
CA PRO A 142 10.99 28.47 9.28
C PRO A 142 9.56 29.02 9.30
N GLN A 143 8.98 29.11 10.49
CA GLN A 143 7.57 29.46 10.67
C GLN A 143 7.40 30.75 11.47
N ILE A 144 6.70 31.75 10.90
CA ILE A 144 6.25 32.92 11.65
C ILE A 144 5.10 32.51 12.58
N LYS A 145 5.18 32.92 13.85
CA LYS A 145 4.23 32.64 14.93
C LYS A 145 3.49 33.90 15.42
N SER A 146 4.00 35.10 15.12
CA SER A 146 3.35 36.38 15.41
C SER A 146 2.38 36.80 14.30
N SER A 147 1.22 37.36 14.68
CA SER A 147 0.32 38.09 13.78
C SER A 147 0.21 39.57 14.18
N ILE A 148 -0.05 40.44 13.20
CA ILE A 148 -0.41 41.86 13.41
C ILE A 148 -1.89 41.93 13.81
N LYS A 149 -2.27 42.94 14.59
CA LYS A 149 -3.67 43.30 14.84
C LYS A 149 -3.99 44.61 14.12
N ASP A 150 -5.04 44.62 13.31
CA ASP A 150 -5.38 45.76 12.43
C ASP A 150 -5.65 47.08 13.20
N SER A 151 -5.96 46.99 14.49
CA SER A 151 -6.14 48.12 15.40
C SER A 151 -4.88 48.97 15.66
N GLU A 152 -3.69 48.52 15.24
CA GLU A 152 -2.42 49.20 15.53
C GLU A 152 -2.00 50.21 14.44
N PHE A 153 -2.73 50.29 13.32
CA PHE A 153 -2.46 51.23 12.22
C PHE A 153 -2.94 52.66 12.50
N GLY A 154 -2.26 53.33 13.43
CA GLY A 154 -2.36 54.79 13.61
C GLY A 154 -1.44 55.57 12.66
N ASN A 155 -1.70 56.86 12.50
CA ASN A 155 -0.84 57.82 11.78
C ASN A 155 0.42 58.22 12.60
N ARG A 156 1.20 57.21 13.01
CA ARG A 156 2.44 57.31 13.81
C ARG A 156 3.45 56.25 13.32
N ASN A 157 4.68 56.30 13.82
CA ASN A 157 5.67 55.25 13.57
C ASN A 157 5.13 53.89 14.07
N PHE A 158 5.05 52.91 13.17
CA PHE A 158 4.64 51.54 13.47
C PHE A 158 5.87 50.65 13.65
N THR A 159 5.95 49.93 14.77
CA THR A 159 7.04 49.01 15.11
C THR A 159 6.45 47.66 15.49
N TYR A 160 6.89 46.61 14.80
CA TYR A 160 6.37 45.25 14.98
C TYR A 160 7.52 44.26 15.17
N HIS A 161 7.40 43.38 16.16
CA HIS A 161 8.38 42.32 16.42
C HIS A 161 7.92 41.01 15.78
N VAL A 162 8.65 40.55 14.76
CA VAL A 162 8.38 39.27 14.10
C VAL A 162 8.85 38.14 15.00
N LYS A 163 7.92 37.36 15.56
CA LYS A 163 8.26 36.11 16.26
C LYS A 163 8.19 34.97 15.26
N ALA A 164 9.32 34.32 15.02
CA ALA A 164 9.42 33.13 14.19
C ALA A 164 10.24 32.03 14.89
N THR A 165 10.08 30.80 14.43
CA THR A 165 10.78 29.61 14.95
C THR A 165 11.17 28.70 13.80
N ASP A 166 12.39 28.21 13.78
CA ASP A 166 12.79 27.13 12.88
C ASP A 166 12.57 25.75 13.54
N PRO A 167 11.90 24.77 12.88
CA PRO A 167 11.67 23.44 13.45
C PRO A 167 12.94 22.57 13.55
N ASP A 168 13.98 22.84 12.76
CA ASP A 168 15.24 22.08 12.78
C ASP A 168 16.29 22.70 13.71
N GLY A 169 16.00 23.89 14.25
CA GLY A 169 16.87 24.67 15.15
C GLY A 169 17.79 25.66 14.44
N ASP A 170 17.56 25.98 13.17
CA ASP A 170 18.43 26.91 12.41
C ASP A 170 18.34 28.36 12.89
N THR A 171 19.45 29.09 12.74
CA THR A 171 19.51 30.53 13.00
C THR A 171 18.71 31.29 11.95
N LEU A 172 17.68 32.01 12.38
CA LEU A 172 16.86 32.83 11.51
C LEU A 172 17.57 34.11 11.06
N THR A 173 17.21 34.62 9.88
CA THR A 173 17.63 35.92 9.37
C THR A 173 16.45 36.60 8.70
N TYR A 174 16.22 37.87 9.03
CA TYR A 174 15.04 38.62 8.60
C TYR A 174 15.39 39.60 7.47
N SER A 175 14.46 39.79 6.53
CA SER A 175 14.58 40.76 5.44
C SER A 175 13.21 41.17 4.90
N LEU A 176 13.12 42.39 4.36
CA LEU A 176 11.92 42.89 3.70
C LEU A 176 12.08 42.73 2.18
N LYS A 177 11.35 41.79 1.58
CA LYS A 177 11.34 41.58 0.11
C LYS A 177 10.78 42.80 -0.65
N SER A 178 9.90 43.56 -0.01
CA SER A 178 9.28 44.78 -0.50
C SER A 178 8.83 45.62 0.68
N ALA A 179 9.11 46.91 0.70
CA ALA A 179 8.85 47.80 1.82
C ALA A 179 8.37 49.19 1.34
N PRO A 180 7.45 49.87 2.05
CA PRO A 180 7.20 51.29 1.86
C PRO A 180 8.44 52.14 2.17
N SER A 181 8.49 53.36 1.61
CA SER A 181 9.57 54.31 1.93
C SER A 181 9.65 54.58 3.44
N GLY A 182 10.85 54.46 4.01
CA GLY A 182 11.11 54.65 5.43
C GLY A 182 10.91 53.41 6.32
N MET A 183 10.40 52.29 5.81
CA MET A 183 10.33 51.03 6.57
C MET A 183 11.68 50.29 6.55
N THR A 184 12.11 49.80 7.71
CA THR A 184 13.34 49.03 7.92
C THR A 184 13.06 47.75 8.73
N ILE A 185 14.05 46.87 8.83
CA ILE A 185 14.01 45.66 9.67
C ILE A 185 15.41 45.39 10.25
N ASP A 186 15.50 44.88 11.47
CA ASP A 186 16.74 44.29 12.01
C ASP A 186 16.86 42.88 11.41
N SER A 187 18.02 42.54 10.83
CA SER A 187 18.19 41.21 10.22
C SER A 187 18.24 40.07 11.26
N SER A 188 18.28 40.38 12.55
CA SER A 188 18.45 39.43 13.66
C SER A 188 17.29 39.35 14.67
N LYS A 189 16.34 40.31 14.68
CA LYS A 189 15.33 40.48 15.75
C LYS A 189 13.99 41.06 15.29
#